data_AF-T0YIV6-F1
#
_entry.id   AF-T0YIV6-F1
#
_cell.length_a   1.000
_cell.length_b   1.000
_cell.length_c   1.000
_cell.angle_alpha   90.00
_cell.angle_beta   90.00
_cell.angle_gamma   90.00
#
_symmetry.space_group_name_H-M   'P 1'
#
loop_
_entity.id
_entity.type
_entity.pdbx_description
1 polymer ?
#
loop_
_entity_poly.entity_id
_entity_poly.type
_entity_poly.pdbx_seq_one_letter_code
_entity_poly.pdbx_strand_id
1 'polypeptide(L)'
;MNHSALYVTVSLSLMTATILTLSSLPFAWWIVFSGSRWVTLGEAVLTLTLVLPPAVLGYLLLVVFSPDNPFGGFFAKLLGHPLPFSFEGLLLASLLYSLPFAVQPVAQAFRQIPQSTIEMARLLGAGRAKTFFRIIVPLSFSGLWTAGFWDLPTPSE
;
A
#
# COMPACT_ATOMS: atom_id res chain seq x y z
N MET A 1 -15.58 -12.00 -27.97
CA MET A 1 -14.62 -11.56 -26.91
C MET A 1 -15.41 -11.32 -25.64
N ASN A 2 -15.00 -11.88 -24.51
CA ASN A 2 -15.79 -11.86 -23.27
C ASN A 2 -15.77 -10.46 -22.63
N HIS A 3 -16.74 -9.60 -22.99
CA HIS A 3 -16.85 -8.23 -22.47
C HIS A 3 -17.02 -8.17 -20.95
N SER A 4 -17.56 -9.22 -20.33
CA SER A 4 -17.71 -9.35 -18.86
C SER A 4 -16.38 -9.42 -18.12
N ALA A 5 -15.38 -10.13 -18.66
CA ALA A 5 -14.06 -10.25 -18.02
C ALA A 5 -13.28 -8.92 -18.02
N LEU A 6 -13.44 -8.14 -19.10
CA LEU A 6 -12.86 -6.80 -19.19
C LEU A 6 -13.46 -5.87 -18.13
N TYR A 7 -14.78 -5.89 -17.94
CA TYR A 7 -15.45 -5.06 -16.95
C TYR A 7 -14.99 -5.38 -15.52
N VAL A 8 -14.91 -6.66 -15.15
CA VAL A 8 -14.44 -7.08 -13.82
C VAL A 8 -13.00 -6.63 -13.59
N THR A 9 -12.11 -6.85 -14.57
CA THR A 9 -10.69 -6.49 -14.44
C THR A 9 -10.49 -4.98 -14.32
N VAL A 10 -11.21 -4.17 -15.12
CA VAL A 10 -11.13 -2.70 -15.06
C VAL A 10 -11.66 -2.18 -13.73
N SER A 11 -12.85 -2.62 -13.31
CA SER A 11 -13.44 -2.20 -12.03
C SER A 11 -12.56 -2.59 -10.84
N LEU A 12 -12.02 -3.82 -10.85
CA LEU A 12 -11.10 -4.31 -9.82
C LEU A 12 -9.82 -3.48 -9.77
N SER A 13 -9.20 -3.21 -10.92
CA SER A 13 -7.97 -2.41 -10.99
C SER A 13 -8.21 -0.97 -10.53
N LEU A 14 -9.34 -0.37 -10.87
CA LEU A 14 -9.66 1.00 -10.48
C LEU A 14 -9.90 1.10 -8.97
N MET A 15 -10.65 0.16 -8.40
CA MET A 15 -10.91 0.09 -6.96
C MET A 15 -9.63 -0.15 -6.17
N THR A 16 -8.83 -1.16 -6.57
CA THR A 16 -7.54 -1.45 -5.92
C THR A 16 -6.61 -0.25 -5.98
N ALA A 17 -6.43 0.37 -7.14
CA ALA A 17 -5.58 1.55 -7.30
C ALA A 17 -6.04 2.71 -6.41
N THR A 18 -7.35 2.98 -6.36
CA THR A 18 -7.91 4.07 -5.52
C THR A 18 -7.70 3.80 -4.04
N ILE A 19 -8.02 2.58 -3.59
CA ILE A 19 -7.86 2.17 -2.18
C ILE A 19 -6.39 2.20 -1.79
N LEU A 20 -5.49 1.67 -2.61
CA LEU A 20 -4.05 1.66 -2.35
C LEU A 20 -3.48 3.08 -2.33
N THR A 21 -3.88 3.95 -3.26
CA THR A 21 -3.41 5.34 -3.27
C THR A 21 -3.83 6.06 -1.99
N LEU A 22 -5.09 5.89 -1.55
CA LEU A 22 -5.59 6.57 -0.36
C LEU A 22 -5.04 5.99 0.94
N SER A 23 -4.83 4.67 1.01
CA SER A 23 -4.36 3.96 2.21
C SER A 23 -2.84 3.91 2.34
N SER A 24 -2.08 3.92 1.24
CA SER A 24 -0.62 3.85 1.28
C SER A 24 0.02 5.06 1.95
N LEU A 25 -0.55 6.26 1.72
CA LEU A 25 -0.10 7.52 2.32
C LEU A 25 -0.09 7.50 3.86
N PRO A 26 -1.21 7.21 4.55
CA PRO A 26 -1.21 7.11 6.01
C PRO A 26 -0.39 5.92 6.51
N PHE A 27 -0.35 4.80 5.78
CA PHE A 27 0.46 3.63 6.16
C PHE A 27 1.96 3.93 6.12
N ALA A 28 2.45 4.53 5.04
CA ALA A 28 3.83 4.94 4.89
C ALA A 28 4.22 5.99 5.93
N TRP A 29 3.31 6.93 6.23
CA TRP A 29 3.53 7.91 7.29
C TRP A 29 3.67 7.23 8.66
N TRP A 30 2.81 6.27 8.96
CA TRP A 30 2.87 5.52 10.20
C TRP A 30 4.18 4.73 10.32
N ILE A 31 4.61 4.07 9.25
CA ILE A 31 5.87 3.33 9.18
C ILE A 31 7.08 4.26 9.40
N VAL A 32 7.13 5.41 8.72
CA VAL A 32 8.32 6.28 8.75
C VAL A 32 8.40 7.12 10.02
N PHE A 33 7.28 7.60 10.54
CA PHE A 33 7.28 8.64 11.60
C PHE A 33 6.85 8.15 12.99
N SER A 34 6.25 6.96 13.13
CA SER A 34 5.66 6.55 14.41
C SER A 34 6.66 5.96 15.40
N GLY A 35 7.85 5.50 14.95
CA GLY A 35 8.90 4.95 15.81
C GLY A 35 8.47 3.80 16.74
N SER A 36 7.30 3.19 16.51
CA SER A 36 6.70 2.20 17.39
C SER A 36 7.17 0.78 17.03
N ARG A 37 7.18 -0.17 17.97
CA ARG A 37 7.47 -1.60 17.67
C ARG A 37 6.54 -2.19 16.60
N TRP A 38 5.34 -1.65 16.46
CA TRP A 38 4.39 -2.03 15.41
C TRP A 38 4.87 -1.68 13.99
N VAL A 39 5.76 -0.69 13.85
CA VAL A 39 6.41 -0.37 12.57
C VAL A 39 7.28 -1.52 12.11
N THR A 40 8.11 -2.07 13.01
CA THR A 40 8.98 -3.22 12.69
C THR A 40 8.16 -4.44 12.27
N LEU A 41 7.02 -4.69 12.91
CA LEU A 41 6.09 -5.75 12.49
C LEU A 41 5.48 -5.44 11.12
N GLY A 42 5.05 -4.20 10.87
CA GLY A 42 4.52 -3.78 9.58
C GLY A 42 5.54 -3.98 8.45
N GLU A 43 6.76 -3.50 8.62
CA GLU A 43 7.85 -3.69 7.64
C GLU A 43 8.18 -5.17 7.44
N ALA A 44 8.23 -5.96 8.52
CA ALA A 44 8.43 -7.40 8.43
C ALA A 44 7.32 -8.08 7.60
N VAL A 45 6.06 -7.70 7.80
CA VAL A 45 4.93 -8.23 7.00
C VAL A 45 5.06 -7.83 5.54
N LEU A 46 5.38 -6.56 5.22
CA LEU A 46 5.56 -6.12 3.84
C LEU A 46 6.70 -6.86 3.14
N THR A 47 7.84 -7.00 3.81
CA THR A 47 8.99 -7.74 3.29
C THR A 47 8.68 -9.22 3.15
N LEU A 48 7.97 -9.81 4.12
CA LEU A 48 7.52 -11.20 4.05
C LEU A 48 6.64 -11.42 2.81
N THR A 49 5.65 -10.56 2.58
CA THR A 49 4.80 -10.62 1.38
C THR A 49 5.60 -10.56 0.08
N LEU A 50 6.67 -9.77 0.03
CA LEU A 50 7.55 -9.68 -1.16
C LEU A 50 8.44 -10.91 -1.36
N VAL A 51 8.86 -11.56 -0.28
CA VAL A 51 9.70 -12.77 -0.34
C VAL A 51 8.85 -14.01 -0.68
N LEU A 52 7.56 -14.00 -0.32
CA LEU A 52 6.67 -15.11 -0.66
C LEU A 52 6.28 -15.10 -2.15
N PRO A 53 6.34 -16.27 -2.83
CA PRO A 53 5.77 -16.41 -4.15
C PRO A 53 4.25 -16.13 -4.13
N PRO A 54 3.69 -15.53 -5.19
CA PRO A 54 2.26 -15.20 -5.26
C PRO A 54 1.35 -16.43 -5.12
N ALA A 55 1.81 -17.60 -5.56
CA ALA A 55 1.09 -18.86 -5.37
C ALA A 55 0.93 -19.26 -3.89
N VAL A 56 1.97 -19.04 -3.07
CA VAL A 56 1.93 -19.33 -1.63
C VAL A 56 1.00 -18.36 -0.92
N LEU A 57 1.01 -17.08 -1.30
CA LEU A 57 0.05 -16.10 -0.80
C LEU A 57 -1.39 -16.49 -1.12
N GLY A 58 -1.65 -16.95 -2.36
CA GLY A 58 -2.96 -17.47 -2.75
C GLY A 58 -3.41 -18.63 -1.87
N TYR A 59 -2.54 -19.59 -1.61
CA TYR A 59 -2.83 -20.71 -0.71
C TYR A 59 -3.09 -20.25 0.73
N LEU A 60 -2.26 -19.37 1.29
CA LEU A 60 -2.45 -18.83 2.64
C LEU A 60 -3.79 -18.10 2.77
N LEU A 61 -4.18 -17.34 1.75
CA LEU A 61 -5.48 -16.67 1.72
C LEU A 61 -6.63 -17.68 1.71
N LEU A 62 -6.53 -18.75 0.91
CA LEU A 62 -7.53 -19.83 0.94
C LEU A 62 -7.64 -20.47 2.32
N VAL A 63 -6.52 -20.71 2.99
CA VAL A 63 -6.49 -21.33 4.34
C VAL A 63 -7.05 -20.38 5.39
N VAL A 64 -6.62 -19.12 5.41
CA VAL A 64 -7.07 -18.11 6.39
C VAL A 64 -8.54 -17.77 6.22
N PHE A 65 -8.98 -17.62 4.98
CA PHE A 65 -10.37 -17.32 4.64
C PHE A 65 -11.21 -18.58 4.37
N SER A 66 -10.69 -19.77 4.69
CA SER A 66 -11.47 -21.01 4.63
C SER A 66 -12.63 -20.91 5.62
N PRO A 67 -13.85 -21.37 5.27
CA PRO A 67 -15.00 -21.39 6.17
C PRO A 67 -14.73 -22.10 7.50
N ASP A 68 -13.79 -23.07 7.51
CA ASP A 68 -13.41 -23.85 8.67
C ASP A 68 -12.60 -23.05 9.71
N ASN A 69 -12.03 -21.91 9.33
CA ASN A 69 -11.28 -21.03 10.22
C ASN A 69 -12.21 -19.99 10.87
N PRO A 70 -12.03 -19.61 12.16
CA PRO A 70 -12.89 -18.63 12.81
C PRO A 70 -12.88 -17.26 12.11
N PHE A 71 -11.75 -16.87 11.49
CA PHE A 71 -11.66 -15.66 10.66
C PHE A 71 -12.46 -15.81 9.36
N GLY A 72 -12.27 -16.88 8.59
CA GLY A 72 -13.00 -17.12 7.35
C GLY A 72 -14.51 -17.29 7.58
N GLY A 73 -14.91 -18.02 8.63
CA GLY A 73 -16.30 -18.17 9.05
C GLY A 73 -16.95 -16.88 9.53
N PHE A 74 -16.22 -16.00 10.22
CA PHE A 74 -16.72 -14.66 10.61
C PHE A 74 -17.00 -13.79 9.39
N PHE A 75 -16.04 -13.71 8.46
CA PHE A 75 -16.20 -12.95 7.22
C PHE A 75 -17.31 -13.55 6.33
N ALA A 76 -17.42 -14.87 6.25
CA ALA A 76 -18.48 -15.53 5.50
C ALA A 76 -19.87 -15.22 6.09
N LYS A 77 -20.00 -15.08 7.41
CA LYS A 77 -21.25 -14.64 8.06
C LYS A 77 -21.53 -13.15 7.83
N LEU A 78 -20.50 -12.30 7.81
CA LEU A 78 -20.67 -10.85 7.64
C LEU A 78 -21.00 -10.48 6.19
N LEU A 79 -20.35 -11.10 5.21
CA LEU A 79 -20.58 -10.86 3.79
C LEU A 79 -21.71 -11.74 3.21
N GLY A 80 -22.10 -12.80 3.91
CA GLY A 80 -23.14 -13.74 3.48
C GLY A 80 -22.69 -14.77 2.44
N HIS A 81 -21.42 -14.76 2.04
CA HIS A 81 -20.81 -15.76 1.15
C HIS A 81 -19.35 -16.02 1.53
N PRO A 82 -18.79 -17.19 1.18
CA PRO A 82 -17.36 -17.45 1.36
C PRO A 82 -16.53 -16.45 0.53
N LEU A 83 -15.41 -15.99 1.10
CA LEU A 83 -14.44 -15.12 0.42
C LEU A 83 -13.59 -15.85 -0.64
N PRO A 84 -13.20 -17.13 -0.45
CA PRO A 84 -12.52 -17.89 -1.50
C PRO A 84 -13.34 -17.87 -2.79
N PHE A 85 -12.71 -17.45 -3.89
CA PHE A 85 -13.32 -17.38 -5.23
C PHE A 85 -14.46 -16.35 -5.38
N SER A 86 -14.61 -15.38 -4.46
CA SER A 86 -15.51 -14.23 -4.62
C SER A 86 -14.79 -13.00 -5.16
N PHE A 87 -15.57 -12.00 -5.61
CA PHE A 87 -15.02 -10.71 -6.03
C PHE A 87 -14.28 -10.00 -4.89
N GLU A 88 -14.82 -10.04 -3.67
CA GLU A 88 -14.18 -9.46 -2.48
C GLU A 88 -12.91 -10.22 -2.11
N GLY A 89 -12.88 -11.54 -2.26
CA GLY A 89 -11.67 -12.34 -2.07
C GLY A 89 -10.57 -11.97 -3.07
N LEU A 90 -10.93 -11.83 -4.35
CA LEU A 90 -10.03 -11.34 -5.40
C LEU A 90 -9.52 -9.93 -5.10
N LEU A 91 -10.40 -9.03 -4.64
CA LEU A 91 -10.06 -7.67 -4.25
C LEU A 91 -9.08 -7.65 -3.08
N LEU A 92 -9.37 -8.38 -2.00
CA LEU A 92 -8.50 -8.49 -0.82
C LEU A 92 -7.15 -9.09 -1.16
N ALA A 93 -7.13 -10.17 -1.96
CA ALA A 93 -5.89 -10.79 -2.42
C ALA A 93 -5.03 -9.80 -3.22
N SER A 94 -5.67 -9.07 -4.15
CA SER A 94 -5.01 -8.06 -4.96
C SER A 94 -4.47 -6.90 -4.12
N LEU A 95 -5.22 -6.46 -3.11
CA LEU A 95 -4.78 -5.44 -2.18
C LEU A 95 -3.57 -5.91 -1.38
N LEU A 96 -3.63 -7.08 -0.73
CA LEU A 96 -2.53 -7.60 0.09
C LEU A 96 -1.25 -7.80 -0.72
N TYR A 97 -1.36 -8.32 -1.95
CA TYR A 97 -0.22 -8.46 -2.84
C TYR A 97 0.36 -7.11 -3.29
N SER A 98 -0.50 -6.14 -3.62
CA SER A 98 -0.08 -4.84 -4.16
C SER A 98 0.33 -3.83 -3.09
N LEU A 99 -0.04 -4.06 -1.83
CA LEU A 99 0.24 -3.19 -0.69
C LEU A 99 1.74 -2.89 -0.50
N PRO A 100 2.66 -3.89 -0.45
CA PRO A 100 4.09 -3.59 -0.33
C PRO A 100 4.61 -2.73 -1.49
N PHE A 101 4.15 -2.98 -2.72
CA PHE A 101 4.54 -2.19 -3.89
C PHE A 101 4.01 -0.76 -3.86
N ALA A 102 2.84 -0.52 -3.26
CA ALA A 102 2.28 0.82 -3.10
C ALA A 102 2.93 1.59 -1.93
N VAL A 103 3.19 0.91 -0.80
CA VAL A 103 3.68 1.55 0.42
C VAL A 103 5.18 1.84 0.35
N GLN A 104 5.99 0.94 -0.23
CA GLN A 104 7.44 1.10 -0.24
C GLN A 104 7.93 2.38 -0.95
N PRO A 105 7.49 2.73 -2.18
CA PRO A 105 7.93 3.95 -2.84
C PRO A 105 7.55 5.21 -2.05
N VAL A 106 6.35 5.25 -1.48
CA VAL A 106 5.88 6.36 -0.65
C VAL A 106 6.71 6.46 0.62
N ALA A 107 7.00 5.34 1.28
CA ALA A 107 7.86 5.32 2.46
C ALA A 107 9.30 5.76 2.15
N GLN A 108 9.84 5.38 0.99
CA GLN A 108 11.16 5.82 0.53
C GLN A 108 11.17 7.33 0.25
N ALA A 109 10.15 7.86 -0.44
CA ALA A 109 10.00 9.29 -0.66
C ALA A 109 9.94 10.08 0.66
N PHE A 110 9.24 9.55 1.66
CA PHE A 110 9.20 10.16 3.00
C PHE A 110 10.55 10.10 3.72
N ARG A 111 11.32 9.03 3.55
CA ARG A 111 12.67 8.88 4.13
C ARG A 111 13.70 9.82 3.48
N GLN A 112 13.50 10.24 2.23
CA GLN A 112 14.35 11.21 1.56
C GLN A 112 14.18 12.65 2.08
N ILE A 113 13.10 12.93 2.82
CA ILE A 113 12.86 14.26 3.39
C ILE A 113 13.86 14.52 4.53
N PRO A 114 14.69 15.57 4.46
CA PRO A 114 15.64 15.90 5.51
C PRO A 114 14.95 16.09 6.87
N GLN A 115 15.51 15.52 7.93
CA GLN A 115 14.99 15.69 9.29
C GLN A 115 14.92 17.17 9.71
N SER A 116 15.86 17.99 9.24
CA SER A 116 15.87 19.44 9.46
C SER A 116 14.60 20.13 8.97
N THR A 117 14.03 19.72 7.84
CA THR A 117 12.75 20.25 7.32
C THR A 117 11.59 19.96 8.27
N ILE A 118 11.58 18.77 8.87
CA ILE A 118 10.54 18.35 9.82
C ILE A 118 10.70 19.11 11.15
N GLU A 119 11.94 19.33 11.60
CA GLU A 119 12.25 20.11 12.80
C GLU A 119 11.85 21.58 12.63
N MET A 120 12.18 22.21 11.50
CA MET A 120 11.75 23.57 11.18
C MET A 120 10.21 23.70 11.17
N ALA A 121 9.51 22.73 10.59
CA ALA A 121 8.04 22.73 10.60
C ALA A 121 7.48 22.66 12.03
N ARG A 122 8.10 21.87 12.92
CA ARG A 122 7.73 21.80 14.34
C ARG A 122 8.03 23.10 15.08
N LEU A 123 9.17 23.74 14.81
CA LEU A 123 9.53 25.05 15.38
C LEU A 123 8.54 26.15 14.98
N LEU A 124 8.02 26.10 13.76
CA LEU A 124 6.96 26.99 13.26
C LEU A 124 5.55 26.64 13.78
N GLY A 125 5.43 25.70 14.72
CA GLY A 125 4.16 25.29 15.32
C GLY A 125 3.26 24.47 14.40
N ALA A 126 3.78 23.94 13.28
CA ALA A 126 3.00 23.04 12.43
C ALA A 126 2.85 21.68 13.11
N GLY A 127 1.60 21.29 13.39
CA GLY A 127 1.28 19.96 13.89
C GLY A 127 1.61 18.86 12.87
N ARG A 128 1.79 17.62 13.36
CA ARG A 128 2.18 16.45 12.54
C ARG A 128 1.31 16.24 11.29
N ALA A 129 0.00 16.40 11.41
CA ALA A 129 -0.94 16.27 10.29
C ALA A 129 -0.82 17.42 9.27
N LYS A 130 -0.51 18.64 9.73
CA LYS A 130 -0.34 19.81 8.86
C LYS A 130 0.96 19.71 8.05
N THR A 131 2.04 19.25 8.69
CA THR A 131 3.32 18.93 8.03
C THR A 131 3.14 17.81 6.99
N PHE A 132 2.33 16.80 7.31
CA PHE A 132 2.02 15.71 6.38
C PHE A 132 1.34 16.20 5.09
N PHE A 133 0.16 16.81 5.19
CA PHE A 133 -0.60 17.20 4.00
C PHE A 133 0.03 18.35 3.21
N ARG A 134 0.75 19.26 3.89
CA ARG A 134 1.18 20.52 3.28
C ARG A 134 2.65 20.54 2.84
N ILE A 135 3.47 19.63 3.37
CA ILE A 135 4.91 19.57 3.09
C ILE A 135 5.26 18.21 2.49
N ILE A 136 4.94 17.12 3.21
CA ILE A 136 5.37 15.76 2.84
C ILE A 136 4.68 15.27 1.56
N VAL A 137 3.36 15.39 1.46
CA VAL A 137 2.60 14.97 0.27
C VAL A 137 3.06 15.68 -1.02
N PRO A 138 3.13 17.03 -1.09
CA PRO A 138 3.56 17.71 -2.31
C PRO A 138 5.05 17.47 -2.64
N LEU A 139 5.93 17.38 -1.65
CA LEU A 139 7.36 17.05 -1.89
C LEU A 139 7.54 15.64 -2.43
N SER A 140 6.78 14.67 -1.93
CA SER A 140 6.85 13.29 -2.41
C SER A 140 6.34 13.15 -3.84
N PHE A 141 5.30 13.92 -4.19
CA PHE A 141 4.83 13.99 -5.58
C PHE A 141 5.90 14.61 -6.47
N SER A 142 6.50 15.74 -6.07
CA SER A 142 7.58 16.38 -6.84
C SER A 142 8.80 15.48 -7.03
N GLY A 143 9.16 14.67 -6.03
CA GLY A 143 10.28 13.72 -6.09
C GLY A 143 10.05 12.58 -7.10
N LEU A 144 8.81 12.11 -7.23
CA LEU A 144 8.45 11.11 -8.25
C LEU A 144 8.51 11.69 -9.66
N TRP A 145 8.10 12.96 -9.82
CA TRP A 145 8.22 13.66 -11.11
C TRP A 145 9.66 13.93 -11.49
N THR A 146 10.52 14.37 -10.56
CA THR A 146 11.93 14.62 -10.86
C THR A 146 12.71 13.33 -11.10
N ALA A 147 12.47 12.26 -10.33
CA ALA A 147 13.09 10.96 -10.58
C ALA A 147 12.65 10.34 -11.92
N GLY A 148 11.35 10.41 -12.26
CA GLY A 148 10.83 9.87 -13.51
C GLY A 148 11.20 10.69 -14.75
N PHE A 149 11.41 12.01 -14.62
CA PHE A 149 11.78 12.87 -15.73
C PHE A 149 13.31 12.95 -15.94
N TRP A 150 14.11 12.86 -14.88
CA TRP A 150 15.57 12.95 -14.97
C TRP A 150 16.23 11.63 -15.40
N ASP A 151 15.55 10.49 -15.24
CA ASP A 151 16.02 9.18 -15.76
C ASP A 151 15.72 8.99 -17.26
N LEU A 152 15.48 10.08 -18.00
CA LEU A 152 15.73 10.08 -19.43
C LEU A 152 17.21 9.78 -19.61
N PRO A 153 17.60 8.71 -20.32
CA PRO A 153 19.00 8.38 -20.51
C PRO A 153 19.67 9.59 -21.15
N THR A 154 20.46 10.33 -20.37
CA THR A 154 21.37 11.30 -20.92
C THR A 154 22.27 10.50 -21.85
N PRO A 155 22.29 10.79 -23.16
CA PRO A 155 23.23 10.13 -24.05
C PRO A 155 24.62 10.65 -23.71
N SER A 156 25.25 10.05 -22.70
CA SER A 156 26.66 10.21 -22.42
C SER A 156 27.40 9.09 -23.15
N GLU A 157 27.86 9.46 -24.35
CA GLU A 157 28.97 8.90 -25.14
C GLU A 157 28.88 7.45 -25.65
#